data_AF-A0A6G1S1A7-F1
#
_entry.id   AF-A0A6G1S1A7-F1
#
_cell.length_a   1.000
_cell.length_b   1.000
_cell.length_c   1.000
_cell.angle_alpha   90.00
_cell.angle_beta   90.00
_cell.angle_gamma   90.00
#
_symmetry.space_group_name_H-M   'P 1'
#
loop_
_entity.id
_entity.type
_entity.pdbx_description
1 polymer ?
#
loop_
_entity_poly.entity_id
_entity_poly.type
_entity_poly.pdbx_seq_one_letter_code
_entity_poly.pdbx_strand_id
1 'polypeptide(L)'
;MAGVSSCMKYSMFIFNFLFWVCGSIILGVSVWIRVSKDAQQELEIDSSLFAAVDLMIAVGCIIMVLGFLGCCGAIKENRCMLLLFFIGLLLILILQITGGVLGTVYRSQIET
;
A
#
# COMPACT_ATOMS: atom_id res chain seq x y z
N MET A 1 32.08 -4.20 14.96
CA MET A 1 30.60 -4.27 15.02
C MET A 1 29.88 -2.99 14.55
N ALA A 2 30.57 -1.96 14.03
CA ALA A 2 29.94 -0.74 13.52
C ALA A 2 29.34 -0.84 12.10
N GLY A 3 29.69 -1.88 11.31
CA GLY A 3 29.18 -2.04 9.94
C GLY A 3 27.76 -2.59 9.82
N VAL A 4 27.30 -3.38 10.81
CA VAL A 4 25.99 -4.06 10.75
C VAL A 4 24.83 -3.07 10.89
N SER A 5 24.96 -2.06 11.75
CA SER A 5 23.93 -1.04 11.96
C SER A 5 23.73 -0.14 10.73
N SER A 6 24.78 0.14 9.98
CA SER A 6 24.69 0.94 8.74
C SER A 6 24.04 0.16 7.60
N CYS A 7 24.35 -1.13 7.44
CA CYS A 7 23.72 -1.98 6.43
C CYS A 7 22.20 -2.11 6.64
N MET A 8 21.77 -2.29 7.90
CA MET A 8 20.34 -2.37 8.25
C MET A 8 19.58 -1.08 7.94
N LYS A 9 20.15 0.09 8.27
CA LYS A 9 19.53 1.40 7.98
C LYS A 9 19.39 1.62 6.47
N TYR A 10 20.43 1.30 5.71
CA TYR A 10 20.43 1.49 4.25
C TYR A 10 19.45 0.54 3.56
N SER A 11 19.39 -0.71 4.01
CA SER A 11 18.41 -1.69 3.52
C SER A 11 16.97 -1.21 3.79
N MET A 12 16.67 -0.75 5.01
CA MET A 12 15.35 -0.18 5.33
C MET A 12 15.00 1.03 4.46
N PHE A 13 15.96 1.91 4.18
CA PHE A 13 15.73 3.06 3.32
C PHE A 13 15.41 2.64 1.87
N ILE A 14 16.21 1.74 1.29
CA ILE A 14 16.00 1.24 -0.08
C ILE A 14 14.64 0.57 -0.20
N PHE A 15 14.29 -0.35 0.70
CA PHE A 15 13.01 -1.05 0.63
C PHE A 15 11.82 -0.09 0.73
N ASN A 16 11.84 0.86 1.67
CA ASN A 16 10.77 1.85 1.79
C ASN A 16 10.68 2.78 0.57
N PHE A 17 11.82 3.14 -0.02
CA PHE A 17 11.85 3.94 -1.24
C PHE A 17 11.26 3.18 -2.43
N LEU A 18 11.57 1.90 -2.58
CA LEU A 18 10.96 1.05 -3.60
C LEU A 18 9.44 0.94 -3.40
N PHE A 19 8.96 0.74 -2.17
CA PHE A 19 7.52 0.74 -1.88
C PHE A 19 6.87 2.09 -2.21
N TRP A 20 7.54 3.20 -1.93
CA TRP A 20 7.04 4.53 -2.29
C TRP A 20 6.92 4.71 -3.81
N VAL A 21 7.91 4.28 -4.59
CA VAL A 21 7.87 4.32 -6.07
C VAL A 21 6.74 3.42 -6.59
N CYS A 22 6.64 2.18 -6.11
CA CYS A 22 5.57 1.27 -6.50
C CYS A 22 4.18 1.84 -6.17
N GLY A 23 4.00 2.42 -4.97
CA GLY A 23 2.75 3.06 -4.58
C GLY A 23 2.39 4.24 -5.49
N SER A 24 3.38 5.03 -5.89
CA SER A 24 3.20 6.16 -6.82
C SER A 24 2.78 5.68 -8.22
N ILE A 25 3.38 4.60 -8.71
CA ILE A 25 3.00 3.98 -10.01
C ILE A 25 1.56 3.45 -9.93
N ILE A 26 1.24 2.70 -8.87
CA ILE A 26 -0.12 2.16 -8.66
C ILE A 26 -1.14 3.30 -8.64
N LEU A 27 -0.90 4.36 -7.87
CA LEU A 27 -1.78 5.52 -7.83
C LEU A 27 -1.94 6.20 -9.19
N GLY A 28 -0.83 6.40 -9.91
CA GLY A 28 -0.86 6.99 -11.25
C GLY A 28 -1.73 6.17 -12.21
N VAL A 29 -1.57 4.85 -12.21
CA VAL A 29 -2.36 3.94 -13.05
C VAL A 29 -3.83 3.91 -12.62
N SER A 30 -4.12 3.82 -11.32
CA SER A 30 -5.50 3.79 -10.83
C SER A 30 -6.26 5.09 -11.12
N VAL A 31 -5.59 6.24 -10.97
CA VAL A 31 -6.17 7.55 -11.32
C VAL A 31 -6.34 7.69 -12.84
N TRP A 32 -5.39 7.20 -13.63
CA TRP A 32 -5.51 7.17 -15.09
C TRP A 32 -6.72 6.39 -15.56
N ILE A 33 -6.91 5.18 -15.02
CA ILE A 33 -8.09 4.34 -15.31
C ILE A 33 -9.38 5.05 -14.88
N ARG A 34 -9.36 5.78 -13.76
CA ARG A 34 -10.54 6.47 -13.25
C ARG A 34 -10.95 7.69 -14.08
N VAL A 35 -10.00 8.37 -14.74
CA VAL A 35 -10.27 9.61 -15.48
C VAL A 35 -10.49 9.37 -16.98
N SER A 36 -9.82 8.37 -17.56
CA SER A 36 -9.81 8.11 -19.00
C SER A 36 -10.96 7.17 -19.38
N LYS A 37 -12.02 7.72 -19.98
CA LYS A 37 -13.17 6.94 -20.46
C LYS A 37 -12.78 5.84 -21.44
N ASP A 38 -11.79 6.09 -22.29
CA ASP A 38 -11.25 5.09 -23.22
C ASP A 38 -10.68 3.89 -22.47
N ALA A 39 -9.91 4.13 -21.40
CA ALA A 39 -9.35 3.06 -20.56
C ALA A 39 -10.44 2.29 -19.80
N GLN A 40 -11.53 2.96 -19.39
CA GLN A 40 -12.66 2.30 -18.74
C GLN A 40 -13.41 1.37 -19.70
N GLN A 41 -13.53 1.79 -20.97
CA GLN A 41 -14.21 1.02 -22.00
C GLN A 41 -13.35 -0.16 -22.50
N GLU A 42 -12.04 0.03 -22.68
CA GLU A 42 -11.13 -1.07 -23.05
C GLU A 42 -10.98 -2.13 -21.96
N LEU A 43 -11.07 -1.73 -20.69
CA LEU A 43 -10.94 -2.61 -19.53
C LEU A 43 -12.29 -3.09 -18.97
N GLU A 44 -13.39 -2.82 -19.68
CA GLU A 44 -14.76 -3.23 -19.33
C GLU A 44 -15.12 -2.92 -17.86
N ILE A 45 -14.75 -1.74 -17.37
CA ILE A 45 -14.98 -1.32 -15.98
C ILE A 45 -16.48 -1.08 -15.74
N ASP A 46 -17.15 -2.08 -15.20
CA ASP A 46 -18.53 -1.97 -14.72
C ASP A 46 -18.62 -1.32 -13.33
N SER A 47 -19.83 -1.02 -12.86
CA SER A 47 -20.14 -0.44 -11.55
C SER A 47 -19.47 -1.18 -10.38
N SER A 48 -19.33 -2.51 -10.48
CA SER A 48 -18.60 -3.31 -9.49
C SER A 48 -17.08 -3.05 -9.50
N LEU A 49 -16.50 -2.88 -10.69
CA LEU A 49 -15.07 -2.64 -10.85
C LEU A 49 -14.68 -1.19 -10.50
N PHE A 50 -15.60 -0.23 -10.56
CA PHE A 50 -15.38 1.11 -10.02
C PHE A 50 -15.01 1.09 -8.53
N ALA A 51 -15.69 0.25 -7.75
CA ALA A 51 -15.38 0.06 -6.33
C ALA A 51 -13.98 -0.55 -6.13
N ALA A 52 -13.59 -1.48 -7.00
CA ALA A 52 -12.25 -2.06 -6.98
C ALA A 52 -11.16 -1.04 -7.33
N VAL A 53 -11.39 -0.17 -8.32
CA VAL A 53 -10.48 0.92 -8.70
C VAL A 53 -10.33 1.93 -7.55
N ASP A 54 -11.43 2.33 -6.89
CA ASP A 54 -11.37 3.22 -5.72
C ASP A 54 -10.58 2.59 -4.56
N LEU A 55 -10.76 1.29 -4.32
CA LEU A 55 -9.99 0.56 -3.32
C LEU A 55 -8.51 0.50 -3.69
N MET A 56 -8.17 0.32 -4.97
CA MET A 56 -6.80 0.35 -5.46
C MET A 56 -6.15 1.74 -5.27
N ILE A 57 -6.91 2.82 -5.48
CA ILE A 57 -6.47 4.19 -5.15
C ILE A 57 -6.21 4.32 -3.65
N ALA A 58 -7.14 3.88 -2.80
CA ALA A 58 -6.98 3.94 -1.35
C ALA A 58 -5.74 3.17 -0.87
N VAL A 59 -5.52 1.95 -1.39
CA VAL A 59 -4.35 1.13 -1.08
C VAL A 59 -3.06 1.79 -1.57
N GLY A 60 -3.04 2.33 -2.79
CA GLY A 60 -1.90 3.07 -3.33
C GLY A 60 -1.51 4.27 -2.47
N CYS A 61 -2.50 5.04 -1.99
CA CYS A 61 -2.29 6.17 -1.09
C CYS A 61 -1.66 5.74 0.23
N ILE A 62 -2.17 4.65 0.83
CA ILE A 62 -1.64 4.11 2.08
C ILE A 62 -0.18 3.67 1.89
N ILE A 63 0.13 2.93 0.81
CA ILE A 63 1.49 2.46 0.51
C ILE A 63 2.43 3.66 0.29
N MET A 64 2.00 4.70 -0.43
CA MET A 64 2.80 5.90 -0.65
C MET A 64 3.09 6.63 0.67
N VAL A 65 2.09 6.83 1.52
CA VAL A 65 2.26 7.50 2.83
C VAL A 65 3.19 6.67 3.73
N LEU A 66 3.00 5.35 3.81
CA LEU A 66 3.85 4.49 4.63
C LEU A 66 5.29 4.43 4.13
N GLY A 67 5.51 4.35 2.81
CA GLY A 67 6.84 4.41 2.22
C GLY A 67 7.55 5.73 2.53
N PHE A 68 6.84 6.87 2.43
CA PHE A 68 7.39 8.18 2.78
C PHE A 68 7.72 8.28 4.28
N LEU A 69 6.80 7.86 5.16
CA LEU A 69 7.03 7.84 6.61
C LEU A 69 8.19 6.90 6.98
N GLY A 70 8.36 5.77 6.29
CA GLY A 70 9.49 4.87 6.46
C GLY A 70 10.82 5.50 6.08
N CYS A 71 10.88 6.19 4.93
CA CYS A 71 12.07 6.93 4.50
C CYS A 71 12.42 8.08 5.47
N CYS A 72 11.44 8.89 5.88
CA CYS A 72 11.65 9.97 6.84
C CYS A 72 12.05 9.44 8.23
N GLY A 73 11.44 8.34 8.67
CA GLY A 73 11.77 7.68 9.95
C GLY A 73 13.19 7.13 9.98
N ALA A 74 13.67 6.58 8.85
CA ALA A 74 15.04 6.10 8.71
C ALA A 74 16.08 7.24 8.71
N ILE A 75 15.78 8.37 8.04
CA ILE A 75 16.69 9.52 7.97
C ILE A 75 16.75 10.29 9.30
N LYS A 76 15.60 10.50 9.96
CA LYS A 76 15.52 11.40 11.12
C LYS A 76 15.97 10.76 12.43
N GLU A 77 16.35 9.48 12.41
CA GLU A 77 16.64 8.62 13.58
C GLU A 77 15.59 8.76 14.71
N ASN A 78 14.37 9.19 14.35
CA ASN A 78 13.35 9.55 15.30
C ASN A 78 12.53 8.31 15.63
N ARG A 79 12.73 7.79 16.84
CA ARG A 79 12.05 6.59 17.33
C ARG A 79 10.53 6.69 17.21
N CYS A 80 9.94 7.87 17.40
CA CYS A 80 8.50 8.07 17.25
C CYS A 80 7.98 7.85 15.81
N MET A 81 8.73 8.28 14.78
CA MET A 81 8.32 8.07 13.39
C MET A 81 8.45 6.60 12.97
N LEU A 82 9.52 5.94 13.42
CA LEU A 82 9.69 4.50 13.24
C LEU A 82 8.61 3.69 13.98
N LEU A 83 8.20 4.14 15.17
CA LEU A 83 7.09 3.54 15.92
C LEU A 83 5.76 3.69 15.19
N LEU A 84 5.45 4.88 14.67
CA LEU A 84 4.23 5.10 13.88
C LEU A 84 4.20 4.23 12.62
N PHE A 85 5.34 4.09 11.93
CA PHE A 85 5.45 3.18 10.78
C PHE A 85 5.18 1.73 11.20
N PHE A 86 5.79 1.27 12.30
CA PHE A 86 5.59 -0.08 12.80
C PHE A 86 4.13 -0.34 13.24
N ILE A 87 3.51 0.60 13.94
CA ILE A 87 2.09 0.53 14.32
C ILE A 87 1.20 0.49 13.08
N GLY A 88 1.49 1.34 12.08
CA GLY A 88 0.76 1.34 10.81
C GLY A 88 0.83 0.00 10.08
N LEU A 89 2.02 -0.60 9.99
CA LEU A 89 2.20 -1.93 9.41
C LEU A 89 1.46 -3.01 10.19
N LEU A 90 1.50 -2.96 11.53
CA LEU A 90 0.74 -3.90 12.37
C LEU A 90 -0.77 -3.77 12.14
N LEU A 91 -1.30 -2.56 12.03
CA LEU A 91 -2.71 -2.33 11.75
C LEU A 91 -3.11 -2.87 10.38
N ILE A 92 -2.28 -2.65 9.34
CA ILE A 92 -2.51 -3.23 8.02
C ILE A 92 -2.49 -4.75 8.06
N LEU A 93 -1.58 -5.34 8.83
CA LEU A 93 -1.49 -6.79 8.98
C LEU A 93 -2.78 -7.34 9.62
N ILE A 94 -3.26 -6.71 10.69
CA ILE A 94 -4.54 -7.08 11.32
C ILE A 94 -5.68 -6.96 10.29
N LEU A 95 -5.75 -5.85 9.54
CA LEU A 95 -6.75 -5.66 8.50
C LEU A 95 -6.65 -6.69 7.37
N GLN A 96 -5.46 -7.09 6.95
CA GLN A 96 -5.25 -8.13 5.96
C GLN A 96 -5.71 -9.50 6.46
N ILE A 97 -5.40 -9.85 7.71
CA ILE A 97 -5.86 -11.10 8.31
C ILE A 97 -7.39 -11.09 8.45
N THR A 98 -7.96 -10.00 8.97
CA THR A 98 -9.42 -9.85 9.09
C THR A 98 -10.08 -9.92 7.71
N GLY A 99 -9.57 -9.19 6.72
CA GLY A 99 -10.08 -9.21 5.35
C GLY A 99 -9.94 -10.58 4.69
N GLY A 100 -8.84 -11.30 4.92
CA GLY A 100 -8.63 -12.66 4.44
C GLY A 100 -9.61 -13.66 5.06
N VAL A 101 -9.83 -13.59 6.37
CA VAL A 101 -10.79 -14.45 7.08
C VAL A 101 -12.23 -14.13 6.66
N LEU A 102 -12.61 -12.85 6.60
CA LEU A 102 -13.94 -12.46 6.10
C LEU A 102 -14.10 -12.88 4.63
N GLY A 103 -13.07 -12.68 3.81
CA GLY A 103 -13.07 -13.07 2.40
C GLY A 103 -13.34 -14.55 2.20
N THR A 104 -12.75 -15.44 3.02
CA THR A 104 -13.01 -16.89 2.93
C THR A 104 -14.36 -17.29 3.50
N VAL A 105 -14.82 -16.66 4.59
CA VAL A 105 -16.11 -16.95 5.22
C VAL A 105 -17.28 -16.49 4.35
N TYR A 106 -17.18 -15.30 3.75
CA TYR A 106 -18.22 -14.74 2.87
C TYR A 106 -18.08 -15.18 1.42
N ARG A 107 -17.00 -15.88 1.04
CA ARG A 107 -16.83 -16.42 -0.32
C ARG A 107 -18.03 -17.25 -0.77
N SER A 108 -18.64 -17.99 0.15
CA SER A 108 -19.83 -18.81 -0.08
C SER A 108 -21.10 -18.00 -0.37
N GLN A 109 -21.19 -16.77 0.10
CA GLN A 109 -22.34 -15.87 -0.13
C GLN A 109 -22.19 -15.03 -1.41
N ILE A 110 -20.96 -14.81 -1.88
CA ILE A 110 -20.65 -13.99 -3.07
C ILE A 110 -20.68 -14.84 -4.36
N GLU A 111 -20.51 -16.17 -4.24
CA GLU A 111 -20.49 -17.10 -5.38
C GLU A 111 -21.87 -17.69 -5.73
N THR A 112 -22.98 -17.12 -5.22
CA THR A 112 -24.38 -17.48 -5.54
C THR A 112 -25.09 -16.33 -6.24
#